data_AF-A0A1W9TSI2-F1
#
_entry.id   AF-A0A1W9TSI2-F1
#
_cell.length_a   1.000
_cell.length_b   1.000
_cell.length_c   1.000
_cell.angle_alpha   90.00
_cell.angle_beta   90.00
_cell.angle_gamma   90.00
#
_symmetry.space_group_name_H-M   'P 1'
#
loop_
_entity.id
_entity.type
_entity.pdbx_description
1 polymer ?
#
loop_
_entity_poly.entity_id
_entity_poly.type
_entity_poly.pdbx_seq_one_letter_code
_entity_poly.pdbx_strand_id
1 'polypeptide(L)'
;MTHHHHHDHDHDHDHEIESTLTFDEKMIKLLEHWVKHNDDHAETYRDWAKKAKENHMDEAGSLILDAAEMTLAISKKFEEAARIIRG
;
A
#
# COMPACT_ATOMS: atom_id res chain seq x y z
N MET A 1 21.24 -21.09 -35.20
CA MET A 1 20.43 -22.10 -34.48
C MET A 1 19.35 -21.36 -33.73
N THR A 2 18.11 -21.49 -34.18
CA THR A 2 16.94 -20.77 -33.67
C THR A 2 16.21 -21.67 -32.68
N HIS A 3 16.21 -21.29 -31.40
CA HIS A 3 15.38 -21.96 -30.39
C HIS A 3 14.31 -20.98 -29.91
N HIS A 4 13.15 -21.04 -30.56
CA HIS A 4 11.91 -20.46 -30.06
C HIS A 4 11.20 -21.54 -29.24
N HIS A 5 11.02 -21.29 -27.94
CA HIS A 5 10.07 -22.05 -27.13
C HIS A 5 8.91 -21.11 -26.79
N HIS A 6 7.87 -21.18 -27.62
CA HIS A 6 6.53 -20.71 -27.25
C HIS A 6 5.95 -21.74 -26.29
N HIS A 7 5.75 -21.32 -25.04
CA HIS A 7 4.82 -22.00 -24.15
C HIS A 7 3.58 -21.10 -24.05
N ASP A 8 2.61 -21.37 -24.92
CA ASP A 8 1.23 -20.96 -24.71
C ASP A 8 0.73 -21.68 -23.45
N HIS A 9 0.63 -20.93 -22.36
CA HIS A 9 -0.18 -21.31 -21.22
C HIS A 9 -1.44 -20.44 -21.25
N ASP A 10 -2.43 -20.91 -22.01
CA ASP A 10 -3.84 -20.54 -21.80
C ASP A 10 -4.23 -21.01 -20.40
N HIS A 11 -4.03 -20.14 -19.42
CA HIS A 11 -4.71 -20.21 -18.14
C HIS A 11 -5.92 -19.30 -18.21
N ASP A 12 -6.99 -19.87 -18.78
CA ASP A 12 -8.36 -19.42 -18.58
C ASP A 12 -8.67 -19.56 -17.08
N HIS A 13 -8.32 -18.53 -16.32
CA HIS A 13 -8.80 -18.36 -14.96
C HIS A 13 -10.06 -17.50 -15.02
N ASP A 14 -11.13 -18.11 -15.50
CA ASP A 14 -12.49 -17.73 -15.13
C ASP A 14 -12.69 -18.05 -13.63
N HIS A 15 -12.18 -17.15 -12.80
CA HIS A 15 -12.59 -17.02 -11.42
C HIS A 15 -13.13 -15.62 -11.23
N GLU A 16 -14.19 -15.28 -11.98
CA GLU A 16 -15.15 -14.29 -11.54
C GLU A 16 -15.96 -14.88 -10.36
N ILE A 17 -15.28 -15.16 -9.24
CA ILE A 17 -15.94 -15.17 -7.94
C ILE A 17 -16.25 -13.70 -7.67
N GLU A 18 -17.35 -13.25 -8.26
CA GLU A 18 -17.97 -11.97 -8.02
C GLU A 18 -18.08 -11.82 -6.49
N SER A 19 -17.16 -11.04 -5.92
CA SER A 19 -17.06 -10.89 -4.46
C SER A 19 -18.45 -10.57 -3.88
N THR A 20 -18.99 -11.50 -3.10
CA THR A 20 -20.34 -11.49 -2.48
C THR A 20 -20.52 -10.41 -1.42
N LEU A 21 -19.57 -9.48 -1.36
CA LEU A 21 -19.53 -8.39 -0.40
C LEU A 21 -20.48 -7.29 -0.85
N THR A 22 -21.17 -6.70 0.10
CA THR A 22 -21.84 -5.42 -0.05
C THR A 22 -20.83 -4.32 -0.41
N PHE A 23 -21.34 -3.20 -0.92
CA PHE A 23 -20.48 -2.05 -1.23
C PHE A 23 -19.69 -1.56 -0.02
N ASP A 24 -20.34 -1.52 1.15
CA ASP A 24 -19.73 -1.10 2.41
C ASP A 24 -18.60 -2.05 2.84
N GLU A 25 -18.83 -3.36 2.75
CA GLU A 25 -17.80 -4.37 3.04
C GLU A 25 -16.60 -4.29 2.07
N LYS A 26 -16.86 -4.02 0.78
CA LYS A 26 -15.78 -3.79 -0.20
C LYS A 26 -14.97 -2.56 0.16
N MET A 27 -15.64 -1.47 0.52
CA MET A 27 -14.98 -0.22 0.88
C MET A 27 -14.14 -0.36 2.15
N ILE A 28 -14.69 -0.99 3.18
CA ILE A 28 -13.95 -1.28 4.43
C ILE A 28 -12.70 -2.10 4.14
N LYS A 29 -12.80 -3.19 3.37
CA LYS A 29 -11.62 -4.02 3.03
C LYS A 29 -10.55 -3.25 2.27
N LEU A 30 -10.94 -2.36 1.35
CA LEU A 30 -9.99 -1.49 0.64
C LEU A 30 -9.29 -0.51 1.57
N LEU A 31 -10.03 0.15 2.46
CA LEU A 31 -9.46 1.09 3.44
C LEU A 31 -8.49 0.39 4.39
N GLU A 32 -8.84 -0.79 4.91
CA GLU A 32 -7.95 -1.59 5.77
C GLU A 32 -6.69 -2.05 5.03
N HIS A 33 -6.84 -2.46 3.76
CA HIS A 33 -5.70 -2.84 2.94
C HIS A 33 -4.74 -1.66 2.72
N TRP A 34 -5.27 -0.47 2.44
CA TRP A 34 -4.45 0.73 2.26
C TRP A 34 -3.80 1.20 3.57
N VAL A 35 -4.48 1.10 4.72
CA VAL A 35 -3.87 1.38 6.04
C VAL A 35 -2.64 0.51 6.25
N LYS A 36 -2.76 -0.80 6.06
CA LYS A 36 -1.63 -1.72 6.20
C LYS A 36 -0.47 -1.35 5.28
N HIS A 37 -0.76 -1.05 4.01
CA HIS A 37 0.28 -0.69 3.05
C HIS A 37 0.96 0.65 3.37
N ASN A 38 0.19 1.62 3.86
CA ASN A 38 0.70 2.90 4.31
C ASN A 38 1.63 2.75 5.53
N ASP A 39 1.28 1.86 6.46
CA ASP A 39 2.11 1.59 7.64
C ASP A 39 3.46 0.95 7.23
N ASP A 40 3.43 -0.03 6.31
CA ASP A 40 4.64 -0.64 5.72
C ASP A 40 5.52 0.42 5.00
N HIS A 41 4.88 1.33 4.26
CA HIS A 41 5.57 2.45 3.61
C HIS A 41 6.17 3.43 4.61
N ALA A 42 5.42 3.84 5.64
CA ALA A 42 5.89 4.78 6.65
C ALA A 42 7.09 4.23 7.44
N GLU A 43 7.10 2.94 7.75
CA GLU A 43 8.26 2.26 8.34
C GLU A 43 9.47 2.34 7.40
N THR A 44 9.30 1.95 6.14
CA THR A 44 10.37 2.00 5.14
C THR A 44 10.90 3.43 4.95
N TYR A 45 10.02 4.43 4.96
CA TYR A 45 10.42 5.84 4.82
C TYR A 45 11.24 6.30 6.02
N ARG A 46 10.84 5.95 7.25
CA ARG A 46 11.62 6.26 8.47
C ARG A 46 13.02 5.65 8.42
N ASP A 47 13.14 4.41 7.95
CA ASP A 47 14.44 3.75 7.79
C ASP A 47 15.33 4.50 6.80
N TRP A 48 14.77 4.96 5.68
CA TRP A 48 15.52 5.73 4.68
C TRP A 48 15.82 7.16 5.14
N ALA A 49 14.92 7.80 5.89
CA ALA A 49 15.16 9.09 6.53
C ALA A 49 16.36 9.00 7.49
N LYS A 50 16.44 7.91 8.28
CA LYS A 50 17.58 7.64 9.16
C LYS A 50 18.87 7.45 8.36
N LYS A 51 18.85 6.58 7.33
CA LYS A 51 20.01 6.35 6.46
C LYS A 51 20.49 7.63 5.76
N ALA A 52 19.57 8.49 5.31
CA ALA A 52 19.91 9.78 4.70
C ALA A 52 20.65 10.70 5.68
N LYS A 53 20.17 10.79 6.94
CA LYS A 53 20.84 11.55 8.00
C LYS A 53 22.23 10.99 8.35
N GLU A 54 22.37 9.66 8.41
CA GLU A 54 23.67 8.99 8.59
C GLU A 54 24.66 9.27 7.45
N ASN A 55 24.17 9.64 6.27
CA ASN A 55 24.97 10.01 5.10
C ASN A 55 25.05 11.54 4.88
N HIS A 56 24.84 12.34 5.93
CA HIS A 56 24.94 13.81 5.90
C HIS A 56 23.98 14.50 4.92
N MET A 57 22.85 13.85 4.59
CA MET A 57 21.78 14.39 3.76
C MET A 57 20.59 14.83 4.64
N ASP A 58 20.84 15.72 5.61
CA ASP A 58 19.89 16.06 6.68
C ASP A 58 18.55 16.62 6.19
N GLU A 59 18.58 17.49 5.18
CA GLU A 59 17.37 18.09 4.60
C GLU A 59 16.51 17.03 3.90
N ALA A 60 17.13 16.19 3.05
CA ALA A 60 16.43 15.08 2.40
C ALA A 60 15.88 14.09 3.42
N GLY A 61 16.67 13.74 4.45
CA GLY A 61 16.23 12.85 5.51
C GLY A 61 15.06 13.43 6.32
N SER A 62 14.98 14.75 6.47
CA SER A 62 13.85 15.40 7.14
C SER A 62 12.59 15.36 6.27
N LEU A 63 12.71 15.65 4.97
CA LEU A 63 11.58 15.55 4.02
C LEU A 63 11.02 14.12 3.91
N ILE A 64 11.88 13.10 3.94
CA ILE A 64 11.45 11.69 3.93
C ILE A 64 10.72 11.33 5.24
N LEU A 65 11.18 11.87 6.38
CA LEU A 65 10.49 11.68 7.65
C LEU A 65 9.11 12.34 7.64
N ASP A 66 9.00 13.56 7.12
CA ASP A 66 7.72 14.26 6.95
C ASP A 66 6.78 13.45 6.05
N ALA A 67 7.29 12.84 4.98
CA ALA A 67 6.52 11.95 4.13
C ALA A 67 5.98 10.73 4.90
N ALA A 68 6.77 10.13 5.78
CA ALA A 68 6.30 9.03 6.64
C ALA A 68 5.15 9.48 7.57
N GLU A 69 5.26 10.68 8.15
CA GLU A 69 4.22 11.23 9.01
C GLU A 69 2.93 11.55 8.25
N MET A 70 3.05 12.11 7.05
CA MET A 70 1.91 12.36 6.16
C MET A 70 1.22 11.05 5.75
N THR A 71 1.98 9.99 5.44
CA THR A 71 1.43 8.67 5.13
C THR A 71 0.61 8.11 6.30
N LEU A 72 1.09 8.26 7.54
CA LEU A 72 0.32 7.85 8.72
C LEU A 72 -0.91 8.74 8.96
N ALA A 73 -0.85 10.02 8.61
CA ALA A 73 -2.02 10.89 8.65
C ALA A 73 -3.10 10.44 7.65
N ILE A 74 -2.69 9.93 6.48
CA ILE A 74 -3.59 9.28 5.51
C ILE A 74 -4.20 8.01 6.13
N SER A 75 -3.42 7.13 6.76
CA SER A 75 -3.94 5.94 7.46
C SER A 75 -5.03 6.31 8.46
N LYS A 76 -4.81 7.32 9.30
CA LYS A 76 -5.82 7.80 10.27
C LYS A 76 -7.12 8.23 9.60
N LYS A 77 -7.07 8.83 8.41
CA LYS A 77 -8.26 9.23 7.65
C LYS A 77 -9.00 8.03 7.07
N PHE A 78 -8.27 7.02 6.62
CA PHE A 78 -8.88 5.76 6.17
C PHE A 78 -9.54 4.99 7.32
N GLU A 79 -8.90 4.93 8.49
CA GLU A 79 -9.49 4.35 9.70
C GLU A 79 -10.77 5.07 10.15
N GLU A 80 -10.76 6.41 10.12
CA GLU A 80 -11.93 7.24 10.44
C GLU A 80 -13.09 6.97 9.46
N ALA A 81 -12.80 6.92 8.15
CA ALA A 81 -13.78 6.58 7.13
C ALA A 81 -14.35 5.17 7.33
N ALA A 82 -13.49 4.17 7.58
CA ALA A 82 -13.93 2.79 7.83
C ALA A 82 -14.83 2.68 9.07
N ARG A 83 -14.56 3.48 10.12
CA ARG A 83 -15.41 3.53 11.31
C ARG A 83 -16.79 4.10 11.01
N ILE A 84 -16.88 5.17 10.21
CA ILE A 84 -18.15 5.76 9.81
C ILE A 84 -19.00 4.77 9.01
N ILE A 85 -18.38 4.01 8.10
CA ILE A 85 -19.09 3.03 7.26
C ILE A 85 -19.62 1.84 8.08
N ARG A 86 -18.91 1.44 9.14
CA ARG A 86 -19.35 0.34 10.02
C ARG A 86 -20.57 0.67 10.87
N GLY A 87 -20.82 1.94 11.15
CA GLY A 87 -21.85 2.40 12.09
C GLY A 87 -21.38 2.39 13.54
#